data_AF-A0A2E1LAH7-F1
#
_entry.id   AF-A0A2E1LAH7-F1
#
_cell.length_a   1.000
_cell.length_b   1.000
_cell.length_c   1.000
_cell.angle_alpha   90.00
_cell.angle_beta   90.00
_cell.angle_gamma   90.00
#
_symmetry.space_group_name_H-M   'P 1'
#
loop_
_entity.id
_entity.type
_entity.pdbx_description
1 polymer ?
#
loop_
_entity_poly.entity_id
_entity_poly.type
_entity_poly.pdbx_seq_one_letter_code
_entity_poly.pdbx_strand_id
1 'polypeptide(L)'
;MNLRQLINIIDEADNTSYEAWDHSYPAEYSKHLEKTFGAPDEATDEQVVWHNKDGFKRIVSRDEYILHGSPAPHYDFIYCYIDLEVDEDMSDELAKCSGSILIDHLKNEVGARCGSLTANAVTLDFVLDAVAGRVEPVKEEYEKRILNMREMFENGKRYENDWWEDQSGDADPDNPFYKEHEEEIDEGTRCWKGYERKGMKTMFGKRVPNCVKKEDVDYCVNCGELVFGEGLDENLKKWFKDKWVRFGPDGKIRGDCARGSSKEGKPKCLPRSKAHSLGKKGRKKAASRKRRKDPSKNRSGKAINVKTK
;
A
#
# COMPACT_ATOMS: atom_id res chain seq x y z
N MET A 1 -11.32 -40.01 25.56
CA MET A 1 -10.57 -39.89 24.29
C MET A 1 -9.48 -40.95 24.26
N ASN A 2 -9.40 -41.74 23.20
CA ASN A 2 -8.33 -42.74 23.01
C ASN A 2 -7.07 -42.05 22.47
N LEU A 3 -5.87 -42.56 22.79
CA LEU A 3 -4.58 -42.09 22.26
C LEU A 3 -4.60 -41.87 20.73
N ARG A 4 -5.30 -42.71 19.97
CA ARG A 4 -5.47 -42.54 18.52
C ARG A 4 -6.30 -41.33 18.12
N GLN A 5 -7.31 -40.95 18.91
CA GLN A 5 -8.07 -39.72 18.68
C GLN A 5 -7.24 -38.49 19.07
N LEU A 6 -6.39 -38.59 20.10
CA LEU A 6 -5.43 -37.53 20.44
C LEU A 6 -4.36 -37.36 19.36
N ILE A 7 -3.81 -38.46 18.83
CA ILE A 7 -2.86 -38.43 17.72
C ILE A 7 -3.50 -37.85 16.46
N ASN A 8 -4.73 -38.25 16.10
CA ASN A 8 -5.41 -37.65 14.96
C ASN A 8 -5.76 -36.16 15.16
N ILE A 9 -6.10 -35.73 16.37
CA ILE A 9 -6.35 -34.30 16.67
C ILE A 9 -5.04 -33.50 16.63
N ILE A 10 -3.91 -34.11 17.00
CA ILE A 10 -2.57 -33.51 16.90
C ILE A 10 -2.12 -33.47 15.44
N ASP A 11 -2.29 -34.56 14.67
CA ASP A 11 -1.97 -34.63 13.24
C ASP A 11 -2.87 -33.71 12.39
N GLU A 12 -4.13 -33.48 12.78
CA GLU A 12 -5.02 -32.47 12.16
C GLU A 12 -4.68 -31.04 12.59
N ALA A 13 -4.01 -30.84 13.73
CA ALA A 13 -3.54 -29.53 14.19
C ALA A 13 -2.15 -29.17 13.64
N ASP A 14 -1.34 -30.17 13.27
CA ASP A 14 0.03 -30.05 12.75
C ASP A 14 0.09 -29.96 11.21
N ASN A 15 -1.05 -29.96 10.52
CA ASN A 15 -1.08 -29.82 9.07
C ASN A 15 -1.44 -28.37 8.71
N THR A 16 -0.43 -27.58 8.34
CA THR A 16 -0.61 -26.25 7.76
C THR A 16 -1.60 -26.33 6.60
N SER A 17 -2.85 -25.90 6.83
CA SER A 17 -3.86 -25.92 5.79
C SER A 17 -3.78 -24.64 4.96
N TYR A 18 -3.03 -24.70 3.88
CA TYR A 18 -3.04 -23.68 2.82
C TYR A 18 -4.40 -23.59 2.11
N GLU A 19 -5.39 -24.44 2.44
CA GLU A 19 -6.73 -24.40 1.86
C GLU A 19 -7.49 -23.10 2.21
N ALA A 20 -7.09 -22.44 3.31
CA ALA A 20 -7.66 -21.17 3.73
C ALA A 20 -7.09 -19.95 2.97
N TRP A 21 -5.97 -20.12 2.24
CA TRP A 21 -5.28 -19.02 1.55
C TRP A 21 -6.01 -18.66 0.25
N ASP A 22 -6.18 -17.36 0.02
CA ASP A 22 -6.81 -16.80 -1.18
C ASP A 22 -5.88 -16.89 -2.41
N HIS A 23 -4.55 -16.96 -2.22
CA HIS A 23 -3.56 -16.94 -3.29
C HIS A 23 -2.81 -18.28 -3.40
N SER A 24 -2.94 -18.94 -4.57
CA SER A 24 -2.31 -20.23 -4.84
C SER A 24 -0.78 -20.14 -4.89
N TYR A 25 -0.23 -19.09 -5.49
CA TYR A 25 1.21 -18.97 -5.70
C TYR A 25 2.02 -18.88 -4.39
N PRO A 26 1.70 -17.99 -3.43
CA PRO A 26 2.33 -18.02 -2.11
C PRO A 26 2.16 -19.36 -1.38
N ALA A 27 1.01 -20.01 -1.51
CA ALA A 27 0.78 -21.34 -0.91
C ALA A 27 1.69 -22.42 -1.54
N GLU A 28 1.83 -22.43 -2.86
CA GLU A 28 2.71 -23.36 -3.59
C GLU A 28 4.18 -23.10 -3.30
N TYR A 29 4.59 -21.82 -3.24
CA TYR A 29 5.94 -21.43 -2.83
C TYR A 29 6.23 -21.88 -1.40
N SER A 30 5.28 -21.71 -0.48
CA SER A 30 5.42 -22.16 0.91
C SER A 30 5.57 -23.69 1.00
N LYS A 31 4.76 -24.45 0.26
CA LYS A 31 4.90 -25.92 0.13
C LYS A 31 6.23 -26.33 -0.50
N HIS A 32 6.80 -25.52 -1.37
CA HIS A 32 8.13 -25.76 -1.92
C HIS A 32 9.20 -25.58 -0.83
N LEU A 33 9.15 -24.49 -0.06
CA LEU A 33 10.07 -24.25 1.05
C LEU A 33 9.98 -25.34 2.13
N GLU A 34 8.78 -25.86 2.42
CA GLU A 34 8.59 -26.97 3.37
C GLU A 34 9.39 -28.23 3.02
N LYS A 35 9.62 -28.49 1.73
CA LYS A 35 10.42 -29.65 1.28
C LYS A 35 11.86 -29.56 1.76
N THR A 36 12.37 -28.34 1.92
CA THR A 36 13.75 -28.08 2.34
C THR A 36 13.84 -27.76 3.82
N PHE A 37 12.97 -26.90 4.35
CA PHE A 37 13.05 -26.42 5.74
C PHE A 37 12.27 -27.25 6.75
N GLY A 38 11.37 -28.12 6.29
CA GLY A 38 10.36 -28.80 7.11
C GLY A 38 9.15 -27.92 7.37
N ALA A 39 8.26 -28.39 8.26
CA ALA A 39 7.08 -27.64 8.68
C ALA A 39 7.44 -26.24 9.21
N PRO A 40 6.60 -25.22 8.97
CA PRO A 40 6.82 -23.89 9.52
C PRO A 40 6.75 -23.90 11.05
N ASP A 41 7.53 -23.03 11.69
CA ASP A 41 7.54 -22.85 13.14
C ASP A 41 6.25 -22.18 13.63
N GLU A 42 5.64 -21.33 12.79
CA GLU A 42 4.32 -20.73 13.03
C GLU A 42 3.47 -20.81 11.77
N ALA A 43 2.22 -21.21 11.90
CA ALA A 43 1.25 -21.28 10.82
C ALA A 43 -0.08 -20.64 11.23
N THR A 44 -0.66 -19.87 10.32
CA THR A 44 -1.97 -19.24 10.45
C THR A 44 -2.69 -19.30 9.11
N ASP A 45 -3.98 -18.94 9.11
CA ASP A 45 -4.78 -18.85 7.88
C ASP A 45 -4.28 -17.76 6.90
N GLU A 46 -3.35 -16.88 7.31
CA GLU A 46 -2.87 -15.76 6.48
C GLU A 46 -1.35 -15.74 6.27
N GLN A 47 -0.58 -16.58 6.97
CA GLN A 47 0.87 -16.64 6.85
C GLN A 47 1.48 -17.87 7.50
N VAL A 48 2.67 -18.23 7.03
CA VAL A 48 3.58 -19.20 7.65
C VAL A 48 4.95 -18.55 7.91
N VAL A 49 5.62 -19.01 8.96
CA VAL A 49 6.89 -18.45 9.42
C VAL A 49 7.89 -19.58 9.65
N TRP A 50 9.11 -19.38 9.16
CA TRP A 50 10.29 -20.15 9.58
C TRP A 50 11.29 -19.23 10.27
N HIS A 51 11.83 -19.66 11.40
CA HIS A 51 12.86 -18.95 12.15
C HIS A 51 14.23 -19.58 11.92
N ASN A 52 15.26 -18.73 11.79
CA ASN A 52 16.66 -19.16 11.67
C ASN A 52 16.89 -20.21 10.57
N LYS A 53 16.32 -19.98 9.40
CA LYS A 53 16.50 -20.83 8.21
C LYS A 53 17.22 -20.06 7.13
N ASP A 54 18.10 -20.76 6.42
CA ASP A 54 18.71 -20.27 5.18
C ASP A 54 19.40 -18.92 5.34
N GLY A 55 20.16 -18.74 6.43
CA GLY A 55 20.85 -17.49 6.75
C GLY A 55 19.94 -16.33 7.22
N PHE A 56 18.62 -16.47 7.16
CA PHE A 56 17.69 -15.46 7.62
C PHE A 56 17.30 -15.67 9.09
N LYS A 57 17.17 -14.56 9.82
CA LYS A 57 16.56 -14.55 11.16
C LYS A 57 15.13 -15.10 11.10
N ARG A 58 14.38 -14.67 10.09
CA ARG A 58 12.99 -15.06 9.89
C ARG A 58 12.58 -14.97 8.43
N ILE A 59 11.91 -16.01 7.95
CA ILE A 59 11.23 -16.06 6.65
C ILE A 59 9.73 -16.06 6.92
N VAL A 60 8.97 -15.15 6.30
CA VAL A 60 7.51 -15.08 6.40
C VAL A 60 6.92 -15.15 5.01
N SER A 61 6.20 -16.23 4.72
CA SER A 61 5.36 -16.30 3.52
C SER A 61 3.94 -15.95 3.91
N ARG A 62 3.34 -14.98 3.22
CA ARG A 62 2.01 -14.47 3.53
C ARG A 62 1.03 -14.79 2.41
N ASP A 63 -0.23 -14.96 2.75
CA ASP A 63 -1.35 -15.00 1.81
C ASP A 63 -1.64 -13.59 1.25
N GLU A 64 -0.64 -13.04 0.56
CA GLU A 64 -0.73 -11.76 -0.14
C GLU A 64 -0.09 -11.90 -1.51
N TYR A 65 -0.41 -10.98 -2.42
CA TYR A 65 0.14 -11.00 -3.78
C TYR A 65 0.21 -9.58 -4.31
N ILE A 66 1.24 -8.84 -3.89
CA ILE A 66 1.33 -7.40 -4.09
C ILE A 66 2.14 -7.11 -5.35
N LEU A 67 1.47 -6.63 -6.40
CA LEU A 67 2.15 -6.19 -7.62
C LEU A 67 2.99 -4.94 -7.34
N HIS A 68 4.30 -5.03 -7.56
CA HIS A 68 5.19 -3.87 -7.63
C HIS A 68 5.90 -3.82 -8.97
N GLY A 69 6.44 -2.66 -9.36
CA GLY A 69 6.89 -2.39 -10.73
C GLY A 69 8.36 -2.02 -10.94
N SER A 70 9.19 -1.98 -9.89
CA SER A 70 10.58 -1.50 -9.95
C SER A 70 11.51 -2.50 -9.27
N PRO A 71 12.65 -2.88 -9.90
CA PRO A 71 13.07 -2.50 -11.25
C PRO A 71 12.30 -3.20 -12.37
N ALA A 72 11.56 -4.27 -12.05
CA ALA A 72 10.71 -4.98 -12.99
C ALA A 72 9.43 -5.47 -12.33
N PRO A 73 8.32 -5.59 -13.08
CA PRO A 73 7.05 -6.06 -12.53
C PRO A 73 7.14 -7.48 -11.95
N HIS A 74 6.81 -7.63 -10.67
CA HIS A 74 6.62 -8.92 -10.02
C HIS A 74 5.65 -8.79 -8.83
N TYR A 75 5.33 -9.92 -8.21
CA TYR A 75 4.42 -9.99 -7.08
C TYR A 75 5.20 -10.33 -5.82
N ASP A 76 4.94 -9.57 -4.77
CA ASP A 76 5.53 -9.78 -3.45
C ASP A 76 4.61 -10.57 -2.55
N PHE A 77 5.21 -11.48 -1.80
CA PHE A 77 4.53 -12.27 -0.78
C PHE A 77 5.47 -12.91 0.24
N ILE A 78 6.78 -13.01 -0.08
CA ILE A 78 7.80 -13.57 0.80
C ILE A 78 8.64 -12.46 1.43
N TYR A 79 8.77 -12.51 2.75
CA TYR A 79 9.56 -11.58 3.54
C TYR A 79 10.72 -12.31 4.19
N CYS A 80 11.91 -11.73 4.12
CA CYS A 80 13.07 -12.23 4.84
C CYS A 80 13.65 -11.14 5.75
N TYR A 81 14.09 -11.50 6.94
CA TYR A 81 14.64 -10.59 7.93
C TYR A 81 16.03 -11.03 8.37
N ILE A 82 16.89 -10.06 8.69
CA ILE A 82 18.20 -10.25 9.31
C ILE A 82 18.36 -9.30 10.50
N ASP A 83 19.21 -9.68 11.45
CA ASP A 83 19.66 -8.75 12.50
C ASP A 83 20.69 -7.79 11.90
N LEU A 84 20.29 -6.52 11.76
CA LEU A 84 21.12 -5.46 11.23
C LEU A 84 20.63 -4.12 11.79
N GLU A 85 21.50 -3.44 12.52
CA GLU A 85 21.25 -2.08 12.98
C GLU A 85 21.57 -1.10 11.85
N VAL A 86 20.64 -0.20 11.57
CA VAL A 86 20.77 0.86 10.56
C VAL A 86 20.66 2.21 11.26
N ASP A 87 21.60 3.10 10.98
CA ASP A 87 21.57 4.47 11.48
C ASP A 87 20.30 5.20 10.99
N GLU A 88 19.68 5.99 11.85
CA GLU A 88 18.46 6.74 11.54
C GLU A 88 18.63 7.64 10.30
N ASP A 89 19.81 8.23 10.11
CA ASP A 89 20.11 9.11 8.98
C ASP A 89 20.14 8.33 7.64
N MET A 90 20.46 7.03 7.68
CA MET A 90 20.54 6.18 6.49
C MET A 90 19.18 5.58 6.09
N SER A 91 18.23 5.49 7.02
CA SER A 91 16.90 4.91 6.75
C SER A 91 16.15 5.61 5.62
N ASP A 92 16.20 6.94 5.61
CA ASP A 92 15.58 7.76 4.57
C ASP A 92 16.27 7.59 3.19
N GLU A 93 17.54 7.22 3.17
CA GLU A 93 18.29 6.96 1.94
C GLU A 93 17.91 5.60 1.37
N LEU A 94 17.95 4.55 2.20
CA LEU A 94 17.57 3.19 1.82
C LEU A 94 16.09 3.09 1.39
N ALA A 95 15.18 3.79 2.07
CA ALA A 95 13.77 3.81 1.69
C ALA A 95 13.51 4.48 0.33
N LYS A 96 14.39 5.39 -0.11
CA LYS A 96 14.33 5.98 -1.47
C LYS A 96 14.83 5.04 -2.55
N CYS A 97 15.68 4.06 -2.20
CA CYS A 97 16.17 3.05 -3.13
C CYS A 97 15.06 2.08 -3.52
N SER A 98 14.31 1.55 -2.53
CA SER A 98 13.25 0.58 -2.78
C SER A 98 12.23 0.51 -1.66
N GLY A 99 10.96 0.35 -2.04
CA GLY A 99 9.87 0.03 -1.11
C GLY A 99 9.89 -1.43 -0.62
N SER A 100 10.79 -2.27 -1.15
CA SER A 100 11.02 -3.63 -0.68
C SER A 100 11.86 -3.69 0.60
N ILE A 101 12.54 -2.61 0.97
CA ILE A 101 13.39 -2.54 2.17
C ILE A 101 12.53 -2.11 3.36
N LEU A 102 12.58 -2.89 4.44
CA LEU A 102 11.86 -2.67 5.68
C LEU A 102 12.87 -2.49 6.81
N ILE A 103 12.79 -1.39 7.55
CA ILE A 103 13.73 -1.10 8.66
C ILE A 103 12.94 -1.01 9.96
N ASP A 104 13.33 -1.79 10.96
CA ASP A 104 12.78 -1.74 12.33
C ASP A 104 13.89 -1.39 13.32
N HIS A 105 13.99 -0.10 13.64
CA HIS A 105 14.97 0.43 14.59
C HIS A 105 14.78 -0.06 16.03
N LEU A 106 13.58 -0.51 16.40
CA LEU A 106 13.35 -1.00 17.76
C LEU A 106 13.91 -2.41 17.93
N LYS A 107 13.76 -3.24 16.90
CA LYS A 107 14.25 -4.62 16.90
C LYS A 107 15.67 -4.76 16.37
N ASN A 108 16.26 -3.69 15.84
CA ASN A 108 17.52 -3.71 15.10
C ASN A 108 17.51 -4.79 14.01
N GLU A 109 16.44 -4.81 13.20
CA GLU A 109 16.31 -5.73 12.07
C GLU A 109 16.00 -5.00 10.78
N VAL A 110 16.52 -5.56 9.69
CA VAL A 110 16.18 -5.17 8.32
C VAL A 110 15.47 -6.34 7.66
N GLY A 111 14.36 -6.03 7.00
CA GLY A 111 13.62 -6.94 6.16
C GLY A 111 13.70 -6.58 4.68
N ALA A 112 13.57 -7.59 3.83
CA ALA A 112 13.25 -7.43 2.43
C ALA A 112 11.94 -8.14 2.10
N ARG A 113 11.18 -7.57 1.16
CA ARG A 113 9.96 -8.18 0.61
C ARG A 113 10.00 -8.20 -0.92
N CYS A 114 9.94 -9.41 -1.47
CA CYS A 114 9.96 -9.71 -2.90
C CYS A 114 9.10 -10.96 -3.20
N GLY A 115 9.21 -11.46 -4.44
CA GLY A 115 8.58 -12.72 -4.88
C GLY A 115 9.44 -13.98 -4.67
N SER A 116 10.67 -13.86 -4.19
CA SER A 116 11.55 -15.02 -3.92
C SER A 116 12.57 -14.76 -2.83
N LEU A 117 13.12 -15.84 -2.24
CA LEU A 117 14.21 -15.75 -1.25
C LEU A 117 15.45 -15.11 -1.85
N THR A 118 15.80 -15.42 -3.11
CA THR A 118 16.98 -14.83 -3.76
C THR A 118 16.82 -13.34 -3.99
N ALA A 119 15.64 -12.86 -4.41
CA ALA A 119 15.41 -11.43 -4.56
C ALA A 119 15.50 -10.68 -3.22
N ASN A 120 15.02 -11.31 -2.14
CA ASN A 120 15.22 -10.80 -0.79
C ASN A 120 16.70 -10.82 -0.38
N ALA A 121 17.45 -11.88 -0.70
CA ALA A 121 18.87 -11.97 -0.42
C ALA A 121 19.68 -10.89 -1.17
N VAL A 122 19.40 -10.64 -2.45
CA VAL A 122 20.01 -9.55 -3.23
C VAL A 122 19.68 -8.18 -2.61
N THR A 123 18.44 -7.99 -2.16
CA THR A 123 18.00 -6.75 -1.53
C THR A 123 18.73 -6.51 -0.20
N LEU A 124 18.83 -7.53 0.65
CA LEU A 124 19.53 -7.44 1.93
C LEU A 124 21.04 -7.30 1.75
N ASP A 125 21.63 -7.93 0.73
CA ASP A 125 23.03 -7.76 0.33
C ASP A 125 23.35 -6.29 0.01
N PHE A 126 22.48 -5.62 -0.76
CA PHE A 126 22.60 -4.18 -1.00
C PHE A 126 22.59 -3.37 0.29
N VAL A 127 21.67 -3.67 1.22
CA VAL A 127 21.59 -2.95 2.50
C VAL A 127 22.83 -3.19 3.35
N LEU A 128 23.32 -4.44 3.43
CA LEU A 128 24.55 -4.78 4.14
C LEU A 128 25.75 -3.99 3.60
N ASP A 129 25.87 -3.90 2.28
CA ASP A 129 26.94 -3.12 1.64
C ASP A 129 26.81 -1.62 1.87
N ALA A 130 25.60 -1.07 1.83
CA ALA A 130 25.35 0.35 2.08
C ALA A 130 25.71 0.72 3.52
N VAL A 131 25.24 -0.08 4.50
CA VAL A 131 25.54 0.12 5.93
C VAL A 131 27.04 -0.04 6.20
N ALA A 132 27.70 -0.99 5.53
CA ALA A 132 29.15 -1.17 5.63
C ALA A 132 29.98 -0.08 4.91
N GLY A 133 29.32 0.87 4.22
CA GLY A 133 29.99 1.91 3.44
C GLY A 133 30.72 1.39 2.20
N ARG A 134 30.36 0.19 1.72
CA ARG A 134 30.92 -0.43 0.50
C ARG A 134 30.27 0.11 -0.78
N VAL A 135 29.02 0.57 -0.68
CA VAL A 135 28.29 1.23 -1.77
C VAL A 135 27.51 2.43 -1.27
N GLU A 136 27.17 3.36 -2.18
CA GLU A 136 26.24 4.44 -1.87
C GLU A 136 24.79 3.92 -1.92
N PRO A 137 23.92 4.33 -0.97
CA PRO A 137 22.51 3.95 -0.94
C PRO A 137 21.72 4.74 -1.98
N VAL A 138 21.91 4.39 -3.26
CA VAL A 138 21.20 4.99 -4.40
C VAL A 138 20.36 3.95 -5.14
N LYS A 139 19.22 4.41 -5.68
CA LYS A 139 18.24 3.57 -6.37
C LYS A 139 18.86 2.80 -7.54
N GLU A 140 19.73 3.44 -8.30
CA GLU A 140 20.37 2.87 -9.49
C GLU A 140 21.25 1.66 -9.15
N GLU A 141 21.95 1.67 -8.02
CA GLU A 141 22.80 0.56 -7.59
C GLU A 141 21.93 -0.62 -7.10
N TYR A 142 20.87 -0.34 -6.33
CA TYR A 142 19.89 -1.36 -5.95
C TYR A 142 19.26 -2.03 -7.18
N GLU A 143 18.75 -1.23 -8.13
CA GLU A 143 18.06 -1.75 -9.32
C GLU A 143 19.01 -2.57 -10.19
N LYS A 144 20.26 -2.13 -10.33
CA LYS A 144 21.31 -2.86 -11.05
C LYS A 144 21.57 -4.25 -10.46
N ARG A 145 21.60 -4.41 -9.13
CA ARG A 145 21.82 -5.74 -8.51
C ARG A 145 20.69 -6.73 -8.80
N ILE A 146 19.45 -6.27 -8.70
CA ILE A 146 18.28 -7.10 -9.03
C ILE A 146 18.28 -7.45 -10.52
N LEU A 147 18.57 -6.49 -11.41
CA LEU A 147 18.64 -6.75 -12.85
C LEU A 147 19.77 -7.71 -13.22
N ASN A 148 20.93 -7.60 -12.59
CA ASN A 148 22.04 -8.53 -12.80
C ASN A 148 21.67 -9.96 -12.37
N MET A 149 21.00 -10.12 -11.22
CA MET A 149 20.50 -11.42 -10.78
C MET A 149 19.53 -12.02 -11.81
N ARG A 150 18.61 -11.21 -12.35
CA ARG A 150 17.69 -11.66 -13.40
C ARG A 150 18.43 -12.08 -14.68
N GLU A 151 19.40 -11.29 -15.12
CA GLU A 151 20.24 -11.63 -16.28
C GLU A 151 21.02 -12.94 -16.05
N MET A 152 21.47 -13.21 -14.83
CA MET A 152 22.12 -14.49 -14.50
C MET A 152 21.16 -15.66 -14.71
N PHE A 153 19.93 -15.56 -14.21
CA PHE A 153 18.92 -16.61 -14.39
C PHE A 153 18.50 -16.80 -15.85
N GLU A 154 18.31 -15.72 -16.61
CA GLU A 154 18.04 -15.78 -18.06
C GLU A 154 19.15 -16.53 -18.83
N ASN A 155 20.39 -16.45 -18.34
CA ASN A 155 21.54 -17.14 -18.90
C ASN A 155 21.80 -18.52 -18.27
N GLY A 156 20.88 -19.04 -17.45
CA GLY A 156 21.01 -20.35 -16.81
C GLY A 156 22.12 -20.40 -15.76
N LYS A 157 22.44 -19.28 -15.11
CA LYS A 157 23.47 -19.19 -14.07
C LYS A 157 22.82 -19.03 -12.70
N ARG A 158 23.32 -19.78 -11.72
CA ARG A 158 22.96 -19.62 -10.31
C ARG A 158 23.45 -18.27 -9.77
N TYR A 159 22.65 -17.61 -8.95
CA TYR A 159 23.10 -16.45 -8.17
C TYR A 159 23.83 -16.92 -6.92
N GLU A 160 24.94 -16.26 -6.58
CA GLU A 160 25.77 -16.58 -5.41
C GLU A 160 26.23 -15.28 -4.75
N ASN A 161 26.30 -15.26 -3.42
CA ASN A 161 26.91 -14.19 -2.64
C ASN A 161 27.63 -14.75 -1.41
N ASP A 162 28.29 -13.88 -0.64
CA ASP A 162 29.17 -14.30 0.45
C ASP A 162 28.45 -14.57 1.78
N TRP A 163 27.20 -14.14 1.92
CA TRP A 163 26.50 -14.15 3.21
C TRP A 163 25.29 -15.10 3.26
N TRP A 164 24.67 -15.40 2.13
CA TRP A 164 23.48 -16.24 2.04
C TRP A 164 23.81 -17.57 1.36
N GLU A 165 23.51 -18.66 2.05
CA GLU A 165 23.94 -20.02 1.66
C GLU A 165 23.04 -20.66 0.58
N ASP A 166 21.82 -20.13 0.37
CA ASP A 166 20.81 -20.68 -0.55
C ASP A 166 20.57 -22.18 -0.35
N GLN A 167 20.30 -22.56 0.91
CA GLN A 167 19.95 -23.94 1.31
C GLN A 167 18.66 -24.41 0.64
N SER A 168 17.74 -23.48 0.37
CA SER A 168 16.49 -23.77 -0.34
C SER A 168 16.69 -24.17 -1.80
N GLY A 169 17.84 -23.82 -2.40
CA GLY A 169 18.04 -23.91 -3.85
C GLY A 169 17.18 -22.92 -4.61
N ASP A 170 16.75 -21.84 -3.95
CA ASP A 170 15.94 -20.82 -4.56
C ASP A 170 16.72 -20.09 -5.66
N ALA A 171 18.04 -19.94 -5.54
CA ALA A 171 18.86 -19.30 -6.57
C ALA A 171 19.15 -20.19 -7.80
N ASP A 172 18.58 -21.40 -7.88
CA ASP A 172 18.71 -22.27 -9.06
C ASP A 172 17.93 -21.69 -10.26
N PRO A 173 18.56 -21.43 -11.41
CA PRO A 173 17.86 -20.93 -12.60
C PRO A 173 16.76 -21.89 -13.13
N ASP A 174 16.82 -23.17 -12.77
CA ASP A 174 15.79 -24.15 -13.11
C ASP A 174 14.66 -24.24 -12.07
N ASN A 175 14.71 -23.46 -10.99
CA ASN A 175 13.64 -23.39 -10.00
C ASN A 175 12.32 -22.93 -10.69
N PRO A 176 11.24 -23.73 -10.59
CA PRO A 176 9.99 -23.47 -11.31
C PRO A 176 9.37 -22.10 -10.99
N PHE A 177 9.57 -21.59 -9.78
CA PHE A 177 9.03 -20.29 -9.36
C PHE A 177 9.67 -19.11 -10.11
N TYR A 178 10.86 -19.27 -10.70
CA TYR A 178 11.46 -18.25 -11.57
C TYR A 178 10.90 -18.26 -12.99
N LYS A 179 10.53 -19.44 -13.51
CA LYS A 179 9.99 -19.61 -14.87
C LYS A 179 8.53 -19.16 -14.96
N GLU A 180 7.74 -19.39 -13.91
CA GLU A 180 6.31 -19.06 -13.89
C GLU A 180 6.02 -17.53 -13.81
N HIS A 181 7.03 -16.72 -13.47
CA HIS A 181 6.86 -15.27 -13.32
C HIS A 181 6.64 -14.50 -14.64
N GLU A 182 6.94 -15.11 -15.80
CA GLU A 182 6.64 -14.52 -17.12
C GLU A 182 5.28 -14.93 -17.69
N GLU A 183 4.75 -16.12 -17.34
CA GLU A 183 3.61 -16.71 -18.04
C GLU A 183 2.27 -16.63 -17.30
N GLU A 184 2.22 -16.42 -15.97
CA GLU A 184 0.96 -16.24 -15.24
C GLU A 184 0.74 -14.80 -14.74
N ILE A 185 0.31 -13.95 -15.66
CA ILE A 185 -0.40 -12.70 -15.32
C ILE A 185 -1.90 -12.84 -15.66
N ASP A 186 -2.37 -14.08 -15.82
CA ASP A 186 -3.73 -14.35 -16.31
C ASP A 186 -4.80 -14.54 -15.23
N GLU A 187 -4.49 -14.38 -13.94
CA GLU A 187 -5.55 -14.35 -12.91
C GLU A 187 -5.59 -13.07 -12.07
N GLY A 188 -5.35 -11.94 -12.73
CA GLY A 188 -5.75 -10.63 -12.22
C GLY A 188 -7.25 -10.34 -12.41
N THR A 189 -8.19 -11.29 -12.31
CA THR A 189 -9.62 -11.00 -12.60
C THR A 189 -10.44 -10.53 -11.39
N ARG A 190 -9.90 -10.69 -10.18
CA ARG A 190 -10.60 -10.39 -8.91
C ARG A 190 -9.92 -9.29 -8.12
N CYS A 191 -10.71 -8.56 -7.33
CA CYS A 191 -10.22 -7.55 -6.41
C CYS A 191 -10.04 -8.15 -5.02
N TRP A 192 -9.07 -7.64 -4.26
CA TRP A 192 -8.79 -8.04 -2.88
C TRP A 192 -10.04 -8.07 -2.00
N LYS A 193 -10.03 -8.90 -0.94
CA LYS A 193 -11.06 -8.89 0.11
C LYS A 193 -11.11 -7.49 0.74
N GLY A 194 -12.31 -6.92 0.86
CA GLY A 194 -12.49 -5.52 1.28
C GLY A 194 -12.32 -4.49 0.16
N TYR A 195 -12.06 -4.90 -1.08
CA TYR A 195 -12.03 -4.02 -2.26
C TYR A 195 -13.14 -4.42 -3.25
N GLU A 196 -13.64 -3.45 -4.01
CA GLU A 196 -14.63 -3.66 -5.06
C GLU A 196 -14.09 -3.24 -6.44
N ARG A 197 -14.49 -3.96 -7.47
CA ARG A 197 -14.07 -3.69 -8.86
C ARG A 197 -14.91 -2.57 -9.44
N LYS A 198 -14.31 -1.41 -9.73
CA LYS A 198 -14.95 -0.27 -10.40
C LYS A 198 -14.72 -0.22 -11.92
N GLY A 199 -14.20 -1.30 -12.50
CA GLY A 199 -13.93 -1.41 -13.93
C GLY A 199 -12.55 -2.01 -14.20
N MET A 200 -11.97 -1.71 -15.37
CA MET A 200 -10.60 -2.05 -15.72
C MET A 200 -9.76 -0.77 -15.79
N LYS A 201 -8.49 -0.84 -15.42
CA LYS A 201 -7.48 0.19 -15.59
C LYS A 201 -6.28 -0.38 -16.34
N THR A 202 -5.52 0.48 -17.00
CA THR A 202 -4.25 0.09 -17.59
C THR A 202 -3.13 0.40 -16.60
N MET A 203 -2.34 -0.60 -16.24
CA MET A 203 -1.15 -0.49 -15.40
C MET A 203 0.01 -1.17 -16.13
N PHE A 204 1.13 -0.46 -16.33
CA PHE A 204 2.32 -1.01 -16.97
C PHE A 204 2.05 -1.68 -18.35
N GLY A 205 1.19 -1.05 -19.16
CA GLY A 205 0.79 -1.58 -20.49
C GLY A 205 -0.20 -2.76 -20.44
N LYS A 206 -0.49 -3.31 -19.26
CA LYS A 206 -1.40 -4.43 -19.04
C LYS A 206 -2.75 -3.94 -18.51
N ARG A 207 -3.83 -4.66 -18.85
CA ARG A 207 -5.21 -4.30 -18.48
C ARG A 207 -5.62 -5.09 -17.24
N VAL A 208 -5.76 -4.41 -16.11
CA VAL A 208 -6.03 -5.00 -14.79
C VAL A 208 -7.34 -4.43 -14.18
N PRO A 209 -8.02 -5.11 -13.25
CA PRO A 209 -9.20 -4.57 -12.59
C PRO A 209 -8.85 -3.34 -11.76
N ASN A 210 -9.72 -2.35 -11.83
CA ASN A 210 -9.65 -1.16 -10.98
C ASN A 210 -10.29 -1.46 -9.63
N CYS A 211 -9.49 -1.99 -8.71
CA CYS A 211 -9.90 -2.32 -7.35
C CYS A 211 -9.80 -1.09 -6.46
N VAL A 212 -10.92 -0.70 -5.84
CA VAL A 212 -10.97 0.38 -4.85
C VAL A 212 -11.37 -0.21 -3.51
N LYS A 213 -10.84 0.30 -2.39
CA LYS A 213 -11.31 -0.10 -1.06
C LYS A 213 -12.83 0.11 -1.01
N LYS A 214 -13.56 -0.89 -0.52
CA LYS A 214 -14.92 -0.68 -0.05
C LYS A 214 -14.81 0.37 1.05
N GLU A 215 -15.49 1.50 0.88
CA GLU A 215 -15.30 2.69 1.69
C GLU A 215 -15.38 2.35 3.20
N ASP A 216 -14.44 2.93 3.95
CA ASP A 216 -14.06 2.57 5.31
C ASP A 216 -15.26 2.43 6.28
N VAL A 217 -15.27 1.36 7.08
CA VAL A 217 -16.09 1.27 8.30
C VAL A 217 -15.44 2.22 9.31
N ASP A 218 -16.08 3.35 9.59
CA ASP A 218 -15.55 4.35 10.52
C ASP A 218 -16.01 4.01 11.95
N TYR A 219 -15.08 4.00 12.90
CA TYR A 219 -15.39 3.75 14.32
C TYR A 219 -15.90 5.03 14.97
N CYS A 220 -17.18 5.04 15.37
CA CYS A 220 -17.75 6.15 16.10
C CYS A 220 -17.20 6.23 17.53
N VAL A 221 -16.15 7.03 17.73
CA VAL A 221 -15.45 7.22 19.03
C VAL A 221 -16.39 7.60 20.18
N ASN A 222 -17.54 8.23 19.89
CA ASN A 222 -18.49 8.67 20.92
C ASN A 222 -19.72 7.75 21.08
N CYS A 223 -19.93 6.76 20.23
CA CYS A 223 -21.14 5.93 20.27
C CYS A 223 -20.90 4.42 20.24
N GLY A 224 -19.66 3.95 20.02
CA GLY A 224 -19.29 2.54 20.18
C GLY A 224 -19.91 1.59 19.16
N GLU A 225 -20.60 2.11 18.13
CA GLU A 225 -21.25 1.34 17.08
C GLU A 225 -20.51 1.51 15.74
N LEU A 226 -20.45 0.43 14.96
CA LEU A 226 -19.85 0.42 13.62
C LEU A 226 -20.81 1.11 12.64
N VAL A 227 -20.36 2.17 11.97
CA VAL A 227 -21.18 2.91 11.00
C VAL A 227 -20.62 2.69 9.59
N PHE A 228 -21.46 2.18 8.68
CA PHE A 228 -21.13 2.06 7.26
C PHE A 228 -21.15 3.45 6.60
N GLY A 229 -20.13 3.76 5.79
CA GLY A 229 -19.90 5.07 5.16
C GLY A 229 -21.00 5.61 4.23
N GLU A 230 -22.06 4.85 3.96
CA GLU A 230 -23.21 5.27 3.15
C GLU A 230 -24.17 6.25 3.87
N GLY A 231 -23.70 6.93 4.92
CA GLY A 231 -24.50 7.85 5.75
C GLY A 231 -24.16 9.34 5.65
N LEU A 232 -23.14 9.75 4.88
CA LEU A 232 -22.69 11.15 4.86
C LEU A 232 -22.68 11.74 3.44
N ASP A 233 -23.83 12.28 3.01
CA ASP A 233 -24.04 13.05 1.76
C ASP A 233 -23.23 14.38 1.69
N GLU A 234 -22.37 14.67 2.67
CA GLU A 234 -21.49 15.84 2.67
C GLU A 234 -20.02 15.45 2.86
N ASN A 235 -19.40 15.04 1.76
CA ASN A 235 -18.00 14.66 1.73
C ASN A 235 -17.07 15.87 2.00
N LEU A 236 -16.52 15.98 3.23
CA LEU A 236 -15.56 17.03 3.59
C LEU A 236 -14.35 17.06 2.65
N LYS A 237 -13.87 15.91 2.15
CA LYS A 237 -12.75 15.85 1.20
C LYS A 237 -13.10 16.61 -0.09
N LYS A 238 -14.35 16.51 -0.56
CA LYS A 238 -14.85 17.28 -1.70
C LYS A 238 -14.92 18.78 -1.39
N TRP A 239 -15.35 19.14 -0.18
CA TRP A 239 -15.41 20.54 0.26
C TRP A 239 -14.04 21.22 0.19
N PHE A 240 -12.97 20.54 0.63
CA PHE A 240 -11.60 21.06 0.58
C PHE A 240 -11.02 21.10 -0.85
N LYS A 241 -11.39 20.15 -1.72
CA LYS A 241 -10.92 20.11 -3.12
C LYS A 241 -11.63 21.10 -4.03
N ASP A 242 -12.85 21.51 -3.71
CA ASP A 242 -13.63 22.42 -4.55
C ASP A 242 -12.97 23.81 -4.64
N LYS A 243 -12.92 24.41 -5.84
CA LYS A 243 -12.48 25.79 -6.00
C LYS A 243 -13.56 26.75 -5.50
N TRP A 244 -13.33 27.43 -4.39
CA TRP A 244 -14.29 28.37 -3.79
C TRP A 244 -14.18 29.77 -4.39
N VAL A 245 -15.30 30.33 -4.83
CA VAL A 245 -15.38 31.69 -5.39
C VAL A 245 -16.30 32.57 -4.57
N ARG A 246 -16.03 33.88 -4.58
CA ARG A 246 -16.87 34.90 -3.95
C ARG A 246 -17.66 35.72 -4.97
N PHE A 247 -18.85 36.14 -4.59
CA PHE A 247 -19.70 37.01 -5.41
C PHE A 247 -20.49 38.01 -4.57
N GLY A 248 -20.82 39.14 -5.18
CA GLY A 248 -21.52 40.26 -4.55
C GLY A 248 -23.01 40.38 -4.93
N PRO A 249 -23.73 41.40 -4.41
CA PRO A 249 -25.12 41.72 -4.75
C PRO A 249 -25.34 42.15 -6.21
N ASP A 250 -24.28 42.37 -6.97
CA ASP A 250 -24.31 42.53 -8.43
C ASP A 250 -24.41 41.19 -9.17
N GLY A 251 -24.26 40.07 -8.45
CA GLY A 251 -24.25 38.72 -8.98
C GLY A 251 -22.98 38.34 -9.75
N LYS A 252 -21.96 39.22 -9.79
CA LYS A 252 -20.68 38.95 -10.48
C LYS A 252 -19.77 38.12 -9.57
N ILE A 253 -19.07 37.13 -10.14
CA ILE A 253 -17.98 36.43 -9.44
C ILE A 253 -16.76 37.35 -9.45
N ARG A 254 -16.14 37.52 -8.28
CA ARG A 254 -15.06 38.50 -8.04
C ARG A 254 -13.69 37.85 -7.77
N GLY A 255 -13.60 36.53 -7.93
CA GLY A 255 -12.39 35.73 -7.69
C GLY A 255 -12.55 34.77 -6.52
N ASP A 256 -11.43 34.32 -5.97
CA ASP A 256 -11.40 33.27 -4.95
C ASP A 256 -12.04 33.72 -3.62
N CYS A 257 -12.59 32.77 -2.87
CA CYS A 257 -13.15 33.06 -1.55
C CYS A 257 -12.06 33.60 -0.58
N ALA A 258 -12.49 34.35 0.44
CA ALA A 258 -11.62 34.96 1.47
C ALA A 258 -10.58 36.00 0.98
N ARG A 259 -10.50 36.31 -0.32
CA ARG A 259 -9.56 37.31 -0.89
C ARG A 259 -10.21 38.68 -1.21
N GLY A 260 -11.21 39.11 -0.43
CA GLY A 260 -12.02 40.30 -0.73
C GLY A 260 -11.47 41.61 -0.14
N SER A 261 -11.57 42.71 -0.90
CA SER A 261 -11.09 44.04 -0.46
C SER A 261 -12.00 44.66 0.62
N SER A 262 -11.50 45.64 1.37
CA SER A 262 -12.28 46.38 2.38
C SER A 262 -13.51 47.08 1.77
N LYS A 263 -13.38 47.59 0.55
CA LYS A 263 -14.43 48.26 -0.23
C LYS A 263 -15.52 47.31 -0.77
N GLU A 264 -15.29 45.99 -0.70
CA GLU A 264 -16.18 45.00 -1.32
C GLU A 264 -17.46 44.73 -0.49
N GLY A 265 -17.47 45.03 0.82
CA GLY A 265 -18.50 44.57 1.77
C GLY A 265 -18.45 43.07 2.04
N LYS A 266 -19.41 42.48 2.76
CA LYS A 266 -19.48 41.02 3.01
C LYS A 266 -19.90 40.28 1.72
N PRO A 267 -19.05 39.42 1.12
CA PRO A 267 -19.43 38.61 -0.02
C PRO A 267 -20.03 37.27 0.44
N LYS A 268 -20.69 36.55 -0.49
CA LYS A 268 -21.08 35.15 -0.29
C LYS A 268 -20.08 34.26 -1.06
N CYS A 269 -19.64 33.17 -0.43
CA CYS A 269 -18.80 32.17 -1.05
C CYS A 269 -19.57 30.88 -1.32
N LEU A 270 -19.23 30.22 -2.43
CA LEU A 270 -19.68 28.88 -2.82
C LEU A 270 -18.60 28.21 -3.67
N PRO A 271 -18.64 26.87 -3.82
CA PRO A 271 -17.90 26.17 -4.87
C PRO A 271 -18.21 26.78 -6.24
N ARG A 272 -17.20 26.91 -7.09
CA ARG A 272 -17.30 27.53 -8.42
C ARG A 272 -18.45 26.93 -9.23
N SER A 273 -18.54 25.61 -9.27
CA SER A 273 -19.62 24.88 -9.95
C SER A 273 -21.02 25.31 -9.46
N LYS A 274 -21.25 25.32 -8.14
CA LYS A 274 -22.51 25.78 -7.52
C LYS A 274 -22.78 27.27 -7.75
N ALA A 275 -21.75 28.12 -7.77
CA ALA A 275 -21.90 29.54 -8.06
C ALA A 275 -22.35 29.79 -9.51
N HIS A 276 -21.81 29.01 -10.47
CA HIS A 276 -22.24 29.07 -11.86
C HIS A 276 -23.67 28.55 -12.05
N SER A 277 -24.04 27.43 -11.42
CA SER A 277 -25.38 26.85 -11.55
C SER A 277 -26.51 27.73 -11.00
N LEU A 278 -26.22 28.59 -10.01
CA LEU A 278 -27.18 29.58 -9.50
C LEU A 278 -27.49 30.71 -10.50
N GLY A 279 -26.66 30.91 -11.52
CA GLY A 279 -26.77 32.04 -12.44
C GLY A 279 -26.55 33.40 -11.75
N LYS A 280 -26.62 34.49 -12.53
CA LYS A 280 -26.35 35.85 -12.03
C LYS A 280 -27.43 36.33 -11.04
N LYS A 281 -28.71 36.06 -11.34
CA LYS A 281 -29.85 36.45 -10.50
C LYS A 281 -29.84 35.71 -9.15
N GLY A 282 -29.57 34.40 -9.16
CA GLY A 282 -29.46 33.60 -7.93
C GLY A 282 -28.31 34.05 -7.03
N ARG A 283 -27.12 34.29 -7.61
CA ARG A 283 -25.97 34.84 -6.89
C ARG A 283 -26.27 36.19 -6.25
N LYS A 284 -26.91 37.11 -6.99
CA LYS A 284 -27.37 38.41 -6.48
C LYS A 284 -28.28 38.24 -5.26
N LYS A 285 -29.32 37.41 -5.36
CA LYS A 285 -30.27 37.16 -4.26
C LYS A 285 -29.56 36.57 -3.02
N ALA A 286 -28.68 35.60 -3.21
CA ALA A 286 -27.93 34.96 -2.13
C ALA A 286 -26.97 35.93 -1.43
N ALA A 287 -26.23 36.74 -2.19
CA ALA A 287 -25.32 37.75 -1.64
C ALA A 287 -26.07 38.88 -0.91
N SER A 288 -27.18 39.38 -1.48
CA SER A 288 -28.04 40.37 -0.80
C SER A 288 -28.61 39.83 0.51
N ARG A 289 -29.06 38.57 0.52
CA ARG A 289 -29.54 37.90 1.75
C ARG A 289 -28.43 37.80 2.81
N LYS A 290 -27.20 37.47 2.40
CA LYS A 290 -26.05 37.44 3.32
C LYS A 290 -25.77 38.80 3.90
N ARG A 291 -25.75 39.88 3.10
CA ARG A 291 -25.54 41.24 3.62
C ARG A 291 -26.65 41.73 4.53
N ARG A 292 -27.91 41.35 4.26
CA ARG A 292 -29.04 41.72 5.12
C ARG A 292 -28.94 41.06 6.50
N LYS A 293 -28.51 39.80 6.57
CA LYS A 293 -28.40 39.04 7.82
C LYS A 293 -27.06 39.19 8.54
N ASP A 294 -26.00 39.56 7.81
CA ASP A 294 -24.64 39.72 8.32
C ASP A 294 -23.98 40.94 7.63
N PRO A 295 -24.42 42.16 7.97
CA PRO A 295 -24.00 43.39 7.29
C PRO A 295 -22.55 43.78 7.61
N SER A 296 -22.08 43.49 8.83
CA SER A 296 -20.72 43.80 9.25
C SER A 296 -19.72 42.76 8.73
N LYS A 297 -18.75 43.20 7.93
CA LYS A 297 -17.69 42.34 7.40
C LYS A 297 -16.84 41.74 8.52
N ASN A 298 -16.55 42.55 9.55
CA ASN A 298 -15.61 42.28 10.65
C ASN A 298 -16.33 41.90 11.96
N ARG A 299 -17.56 41.41 11.88
CA ARG A 299 -18.30 40.94 13.06
C ARG A 299 -17.56 39.76 13.70
N SER A 300 -17.34 39.82 15.02
CA SER A 300 -16.83 38.72 15.83
C SER A 300 -17.93 37.70 16.18
N GLY A 301 -17.53 36.48 16.56
CA GLY A 301 -18.44 35.40 16.97
C GLY A 301 -18.85 34.44 15.84
N LYS A 302 -19.76 33.51 16.16
CA LYS A 302 -20.17 32.40 15.27
C LYS A 302 -20.61 32.90 13.90
N ALA A 303 -20.29 32.14 12.85
CA ALA A 303 -20.66 32.48 11.48
C ALA A 303 -22.19 32.43 11.28
N ILE A 304 -22.77 33.52 10.75
CA ILE A 304 -24.20 33.55 10.39
C ILE A 304 -24.38 32.89 9.03
N ASN A 305 -24.79 31.64 9.03
CA ASN A 305 -25.08 30.89 7.81
C ASN A 305 -26.46 31.30 7.26
N VAL A 306 -26.49 31.61 5.96
CA VAL A 306 -27.72 31.96 5.25
C VAL A 306 -27.94 30.99 4.11
N LYS A 307 -29.20 30.56 3.93
CA LYS A 307 -29.61 29.73 2.80
C LYS A 307 -29.20 30.37 1.48
N THR A 308 -28.71 29.55 0.56
CA THR A 308 -28.21 29.99 -0.74
C THR A 308 -29.33 30.09 -1.78
N LYS A 309 -30.28 29.15 -1.79
CA LYS A 309 -31.53 29.26 -2.54
C LYS A 309 -32.59 29.93 -1.64
#